data_AF-A0A833YL10-F1
#
_entry.id   AF-A0A833YL10-F1
#
_cell.length_a   1.000
_cell.length_b   1.000
_cell.length_c   1.000
_cell.angle_alpha   90.00
_cell.angle_beta   90.00
_cell.angle_gamma   90.00
#
_symmetry.space_group_name_H-M   'P 1'
#
loop_
_entity.id
_entity.type
_entity.pdbx_description
1 polymer ?
#
loop_
_entity_poly.entity_id
_entity_poly.type
_entity_poly.pdbx_seq_one_letter_code
_entity_poly.pdbx_strand_id
1 'polypeptide(L)'
;MDTAAGLPAGVLLASFCVFQLLFHVLSSRFSAAVSPGFSRLSFEKKIEWNSRVASTCHSLVVGTLGLYLFFFDEATIADPLWWFLETLQYPKFSRANVLNGVLMTAVFFLARVAAMPPMYHLMYSVVGTEAYARLGPTVQASWAASCLVLDVMNITWMVKISRGCLKVLSLLRDQKASGRLQNGKLD
;
A
#
# COMPACT_ATOMS: atom_id res chain seq x y z
N MET A 1 -3.94 27.18 -14.94
CA MET A 1 -3.61 25.75 -14.78
C MET A 1 -3.37 25.42 -13.29
N ASP A 2 -3.99 26.17 -12.37
CA ASP A 2 -3.44 26.34 -11.00
C ASP A 2 -4.33 25.73 -9.90
N THR A 3 -5.55 25.30 -10.23
CA THR A 3 -6.48 24.66 -9.29
C THR A 3 -6.16 23.18 -9.03
N ALA A 4 -5.51 22.50 -9.97
CA ALA A 4 -5.17 21.08 -9.85
C ALA A 4 -3.98 20.79 -8.91
N ALA A 5 -3.11 21.77 -8.66
CA ALA A 5 -1.95 21.62 -7.78
C ALA A 5 -2.28 21.81 -6.28
N GLY A 6 -3.36 22.53 -5.96
CA GLY A 6 -3.82 22.75 -4.57
C GLY A 6 -4.62 21.57 -4.00
N LEU A 7 -5.31 20.81 -4.84
CA LEU A 7 -6.17 19.69 -4.44
C LEU A 7 -5.38 18.54 -3.76
N PRO A 8 -4.23 18.09 -4.27
CA PRO A 8 -3.43 17.03 -3.63
C PRO A 8 -2.87 17.47 -2.28
N ALA A 9 -2.36 18.70 -2.19
CA ALA A 9 -1.83 19.25 -0.93
C ALA A 9 -2.95 19.40 0.11
N GLY A 10 -4.13 19.88 -0.30
CA GLY A 10 -5.31 19.99 0.55
C GLY A 10 -5.82 18.63 1.04
N VAL A 11 -5.83 17.61 0.18
CA VAL A 11 -6.20 16.24 0.55
C VAL A 11 -5.20 15.63 1.53
N LEU A 12 -3.90 15.86 1.33
CA LEU A 12 -2.85 15.39 2.26
C LEU A 12 -2.98 16.05 3.64
N LEU A 13 -3.17 17.37 3.67
CA LEU A 13 -3.40 18.14 4.90
C LEU A 13 -4.68 17.71 5.62
N ALA A 14 -5.79 17.56 4.89
CA ALA A 14 -7.04 17.09 5.46
C ALA A 14 -6.91 15.67 6.01
N SER A 15 -6.24 14.77 5.28
CA SER A 15 -5.98 13.40 5.73
C SER A 15 -5.13 13.37 6.99
N PHE A 16 -4.09 14.21 7.06
CA PHE A 16 -3.26 14.36 8.26
C PHE A 16 -4.08 14.88 9.45
N CYS A 17 -4.88 15.93 9.26
CA CYS A 17 -5.71 16.49 10.33
C CYS A 17 -6.79 15.52 10.81
N VAL A 18 -7.46 14.81 9.90
CA VAL A 18 -8.45 13.77 10.24
C VAL A 18 -7.77 12.64 11.00
N PHE A 19 -6.59 12.20 10.56
CA PHE A 19 -5.82 11.17 11.25
C PHE A 19 -5.45 11.62 12.67
N GLN A 20 -4.95 12.86 12.85
CA GLN A 20 -4.62 13.38 14.18
C GLN A 20 -5.85 13.58 15.08
N LEU A 21 -7.00 13.96 14.52
CA LEU A 21 -8.26 14.05 15.27
C LEU A 21 -8.73 12.68 15.76
N LEU A 22 -8.72 11.68 14.87
CA LEU A 22 -9.05 10.30 15.21
C LEU A 22 -8.09 9.74 16.27
N PHE A 23 -6.80 10.05 16.14
CA PHE A 23 -5.74 9.56 17.02
C PHE A 23 -5.78 10.17 18.42
N HIS A 24 -5.93 11.49 18.54
CA HIS A 24 -5.84 12.17 19.82
C HIS A 24 -7.18 12.28 20.55
N VAL A 25 -8.28 12.47 19.83
CA VAL A 25 -9.59 12.74 20.44
C VAL A 25 -10.44 11.49 20.46
N LEU A 26 -10.68 10.88 19.29
CA LEU A 26 -11.64 9.79 19.18
C LEU A 26 -11.11 8.51 19.86
N SER A 27 -9.84 8.15 19.61
CA SER A 27 -9.19 6.98 20.22
C SER A 27 -9.10 7.09 21.75
N SER A 28 -8.73 8.26 22.27
CA SER A 28 -8.65 8.54 23.71
C SER A 28 -10.01 8.42 24.41
N ARG A 29 -11.05 9.05 23.82
CA ARG A 29 -12.43 9.04 24.35
C ARG A 29 -13.02 7.64 24.31
N PHE A 30 -12.84 6.92 23.21
CA PHE A 30 -13.31 5.55 23.05
C PHE A 30 -12.59 4.60 24.01
N SER A 31 -11.25 4.70 24.13
CA SER A 31 -10.46 3.84 25.02
C SER A 31 -10.79 4.05 26.49
N ALA A 32 -11.04 5.29 26.92
CA ALA A 32 -11.51 5.59 28.28
C ALA A 32 -12.92 5.06 28.56
N ALA A 33 -13.79 5.02 27.54
CA ALA A 33 -15.16 4.51 27.66
C ALA A 33 -15.21 2.98 27.69
N VAL A 34 -14.36 2.30 26.90
CA VAL A 34 -14.36 0.84 26.76
C VAL A 34 -13.49 0.15 27.82
N SER A 35 -12.39 0.77 28.23
CA SER A 35 -11.46 0.21 29.22
C SER A 35 -11.25 1.18 30.38
N PRO A 36 -11.89 0.95 31.55
CA PRO A 36 -11.67 1.76 32.75
C PRO A 36 -10.20 1.81 33.19
N GLY A 37 -9.42 0.77 32.85
CA GLY A 37 -7.99 0.70 33.10
C GLY A 37 -7.17 1.73 32.30
N PHE A 38 -7.64 2.17 31.14
CA PHE A 38 -6.97 3.17 30.30
C PHE A 38 -6.74 4.48 31.07
N SER A 39 -7.74 4.92 31.84
CA SER A 39 -7.65 6.16 32.64
C SER A 39 -6.50 6.13 33.65
N ARG A 40 -6.13 4.93 34.14
CA ARG A 40 -5.08 4.71 35.14
C ARG A 40 -3.67 4.55 34.55
N LEU A 41 -3.54 4.52 33.22
CA LEU A 41 -2.25 4.40 32.54
C LEU A 41 -1.42 5.70 32.66
N SER A 42 -0.10 5.55 32.69
CA SER A 42 0.85 6.66 32.52
C SER A 42 0.72 7.28 31.12
N PHE A 43 1.21 8.52 30.97
CA PHE A 43 1.12 9.26 29.71
C PHE A 43 1.76 8.51 28.53
N GLU A 44 2.94 7.93 28.73
CA GLU A 44 3.66 7.16 27.72
C GLU A 44 2.86 5.95 27.23
N LYS A 45 2.28 5.17 28.16
CA LYS A 45 1.45 4.01 27.82
C LYS A 45 0.15 4.39 27.12
N LYS A 46 -0.41 5.56 27.43
CA LYS A 46 -1.58 6.11 26.72
C LYS A 46 -1.24 6.46 25.28
N ILE A 47 -0.07 7.04 25.02
CA ILE A 47 0.40 7.32 23.66
C ILE A 47 0.60 6.00 22.89
N GLU A 48 1.27 5.03 23.49
CA GLU A 48 1.49 3.72 22.86
C GLU A 48 0.15 3.03 22.53
N TRP A 49 -0.77 3.02 23.49
CA TRP A 49 -2.12 2.46 23.30
C TRP A 49 -2.85 3.13 22.15
N ASN A 50 -2.95 4.46 22.16
CA ASN A 50 -3.65 5.21 21.12
C ASN A 50 -3.02 4.98 19.74
N SER A 51 -1.69 4.84 19.70
CA SER A 51 -0.94 4.49 18.48
C SER A 51 -1.31 3.12 17.94
N ARG A 52 -1.37 2.10 18.79
CA ARG A 52 -1.79 0.74 18.42
C ARG A 52 -3.23 0.69 17.93
N VAL A 53 -4.14 1.41 18.58
CA VAL A 53 -5.54 1.50 18.15
C VAL A 53 -5.66 2.15 16.77
N ALA A 54 -5.05 3.33 16.58
CA ALA A 54 -5.15 4.05 15.32
C ALA A 54 -4.52 3.29 14.14
N SER A 55 -3.34 2.68 14.35
CA SER A 55 -2.68 1.85 13.35
C SER A 55 -3.49 0.59 13.00
N THR A 56 -4.15 -0.03 13.98
CA THR A 56 -5.05 -1.17 13.75
C THR A 56 -6.24 -0.74 12.91
N CYS A 57 -6.91 0.37 13.26
CA CYS A 57 -8.03 0.91 12.48
C CYS A 57 -7.60 1.25 11.04
N HIS A 58 -6.47 1.93 10.87
CA HIS A 58 -5.93 2.24 9.55
C HIS A 58 -5.65 0.98 8.72
N SER A 59 -5.03 -0.03 9.34
CA SER A 59 -4.71 -1.30 8.68
C SER A 59 -5.97 -2.05 8.26
N LEU A 60 -7.03 -2.02 9.07
CA LEU A 60 -8.32 -2.60 8.70
C LEU A 60 -8.95 -1.88 7.52
N VAL A 61 -9.02 -0.55 7.55
CA VAL A 61 -9.60 0.24 6.45
C VAL A 61 -8.83 0.03 5.16
N VAL A 62 -7.51 0.20 5.17
CA VAL A 62 -6.66 0.04 3.98
C VAL A 62 -6.63 -1.41 3.51
N GLY A 63 -6.61 -2.37 4.43
CA GLY A 63 -6.67 -3.80 4.11
C GLY A 63 -7.99 -4.20 3.46
N THR A 64 -9.13 -3.77 4.01
CA THR A 64 -10.46 -4.02 3.43
C THR A 64 -10.61 -3.35 2.06
N LEU A 65 -10.18 -2.10 1.91
CA LEU A 65 -10.19 -1.42 0.60
C LEU A 65 -9.29 -2.14 -0.41
N GLY A 66 -8.09 -2.56 0.00
CA GLY A 66 -7.18 -3.33 -0.85
C GLY A 66 -7.79 -4.64 -1.33
N LEU A 67 -8.43 -5.39 -0.42
CA LEU A 67 -9.15 -6.63 -0.77
C LEU A 67 -10.35 -6.36 -1.68
N TYR A 68 -11.11 -5.30 -1.42
CA TYR A 68 -12.23 -4.91 -2.28
C TYR A 68 -11.76 -4.63 -3.70
N LEU A 69 -10.73 -3.80 -3.87
CA LEU A 69 -10.14 -3.51 -5.18
C LEU A 69 -9.58 -4.78 -5.84
N PHE A 70 -8.99 -5.67 -5.05
CA PHE A 70 -8.46 -6.94 -5.55
C PHE A 70 -9.54 -7.86 -6.14
N PHE A 71 -10.70 -7.95 -5.49
CA PHE A 71 -11.77 -8.86 -5.90
C PHE A 71 -12.77 -8.26 -6.88
N PHE A 72 -13.04 -6.95 -6.82
CA PHE A 72 -14.21 -6.35 -7.47
C PHE A 72 -13.89 -5.22 -8.44
N ASP A 73 -12.70 -4.63 -8.41
CA ASP A 73 -12.39 -3.50 -9.29
C ASP A 73 -11.66 -3.94 -10.56
N GLU A 74 -12.42 -4.29 -11.59
CA GLU A 74 -11.89 -4.73 -12.89
C GLU A 74 -10.94 -3.70 -13.52
N ALA A 75 -11.20 -2.40 -13.33
CA ALA A 75 -10.36 -1.34 -13.91
C ALA A 75 -8.97 -1.29 -13.27
N THR A 76 -8.90 -1.30 -11.93
CA THR A 76 -7.62 -1.39 -11.21
C THR A 76 -6.94 -2.74 -11.41
N ILE A 77 -7.72 -3.82 -11.57
CA ILE A 77 -7.20 -5.15 -11.90
C ILE A 77 -6.56 -5.17 -13.30
N ALA A 78 -7.17 -4.50 -14.26
CA ALA A 78 -6.72 -4.46 -15.66
C ALA A 78 -5.50 -3.56 -15.85
N ASP A 79 -5.46 -2.39 -15.21
CA ASP A 79 -4.36 -1.44 -15.38
C ASP A 79 -3.98 -0.65 -14.11
N PRO A 80 -3.32 -1.30 -13.12
CA PRO A 80 -3.10 -0.73 -11.78
C PRO A 80 -2.24 0.54 -11.77
N LEU A 81 -1.37 0.72 -12.77
CA LEU A 81 -0.33 1.77 -12.77
C LEU A 81 -0.71 3.01 -13.59
N TRP A 82 -1.53 2.83 -14.63
CA TRP A 82 -1.63 3.83 -15.71
C TRP A 82 -2.93 4.63 -15.67
N TRP A 83 -3.95 4.11 -14.98
CA TRP A 83 -5.26 4.76 -14.84
C TRP A 83 -5.14 6.20 -14.31
N PHE A 84 -4.26 6.45 -13.34
CA PHE A 84 -4.17 7.76 -12.69
C PHE A 84 -3.63 8.85 -13.62
N LEU A 85 -2.56 8.55 -14.37
CA LEU A 85 -1.95 9.52 -15.29
C LEU A 85 -2.72 9.63 -16.62
N GLU A 86 -3.43 8.58 -17.02
CA GLU A 86 -4.40 8.62 -18.12
C GLU A 86 -5.57 9.56 -17.82
N THR A 87 -6.09 9.52 -16.59
CA THR A 87 -7.15 10.43 -16.12
C THR A 87 -6.70 11.89 -16.09
N LEU A 88 -5.40 12.12 -15.87
CA LEU A 88 -4.77 13.44 -15.93
C LEU A 88 -4.43 13.89 -17.37
N GLN A 89 -4.88 13.15 -18.39
CA GLN A 89 -4.63 13.41 -19.82
C GLN A 89 -3.15 13.45 -20.23
N TYR A 90 -2.26 12.83 -19.45
CA TYR A 90 -0.87 12.68 -19.88
C TYR A 90 -0.76 11.61 -20.97
N PRO A 91 0.07 11.83 -22.01
CA PRO A 91 0.27 10.82 -23.04
C PRO A 91 0.85 9.54 -22.42
N LYS A 92 0.22 8.39 -22.71
CA LYS A 92 0.56 7.07 -22.14
C LYS A 92 2.05 6.72 -22.27
N PHE A 93 2.70 7.19 -23.34
CA PHE A 93 4.11 6.92 -23.64
C PHE A 93 5.07 8.05 -23.27
N SER A 94 4.64 9.04 -22.48
CA SER A 94 5.56 10.04 -21.94
C SER A 94 6.63 9.38 -21.07
N ARG A 95 7.89 9.81 -21.21
CA ARG A 95 9.01 9.32 -20.41
C ARG A 95 8.74 9.43 -18.89
N ALA A 96 8.04 10.48 -18.48
CA ALA A 96 7.67 10.69 -17.08
C ALA A 96 6.68 9.64 -16.57
N ASN A 97 5.70 9.27 -17.40
CA ASN A 97 4.70 8.25 -17.07
C ASN A 97 5.35 6.87 -16.95
N VAL A 98 6.27 6.56 -17.88
CA VAL A 98 7.06 5.32 -17.87
C VAL A 98 7.96 5.23 -16.65
N LEU A 99 8.67 6.30 -16.32
CA LEU A 99 9.51 6.35 -15.13
C LEU A 99 8.69 6.17 -13.85
N ASN A 100 7.53 6.84 -13.75
CA ASN A 100 6.62 6.69 -12.63
C ASN A 100 6.14 5.23 -12.48
N GLY A 101 5.75 4.58 -13.58
CA GLY A 101 5.34 3.17 -13.57
C GLY A 101 6.46 2.21 -13.11
N VAL A 102 7.68 2.42 -13.61
CA VAL A 102 8.86 1.64 -13.19
C VAL A 102 9.18 1.87 -11.72
N LEU A 103 9.15 3.13 -11.26
CA LEU A 103 9.41 3.49 -9.87
C LEU A 103 8.38 2.86 -8.93
N MET A 104 7.09 2.97 -9.25
CA MET A 104 6.01 2.35 -8.49
C MET A 104 6.17 0.83 -8.40
N THR A 105 6.58 0.18 -9.50
CA THR A 105 6.88 -1.26 -9.53
C THR A 105 8.03 -1.61 -8.59
N ALA A 106 9.13 -0.85 -8.64
CA ALA A 106 10.30 -1.07 -7.80
C ALA A 106 10.00 -0.85 -6.30
N VAL A 107 9.30 0.24 -5.98
CA VAL A 107 8.90 0.56 -4.60
C VAL A 107 7.96 -0.51 -4.05
N PHE A 108 6.97 -0.94 -4.84
CA PHE A 108 6.05 -2.00 -4.42
C PHE A 108 6.78 -3.32 -4.16
N PHE A 109 7.69 -3.72 -5.06
CA PHE A 109 8.51 -4.92 -4.87
C PHE A 109 9.33 -4.85 -3.59
N LEU A 110 10.09 -3.77 -3.39
CA LEU A 110 10.98 -3.63 -2.24
C LEU A 110 10.19 -3.58 -0.92
N ALA A 111 9.13 -2.77 -0.89
CA ALA A 111 8.37 -2.54 0.34
C ALA A 111 7.44 -3.70 0.72
N ARG A 112 6.93 -4.47 -0.26
CA ARG A 112 5.90 -5.48 -0.01
C ARG A 112 6.32 -6.90 -0.27
N VAL A 113 7.24 -7.17 -1.22
CA VAL A 113 7.65 -8.53 -1.59
C VAL A 113 9.03 -8.87 -1.01
N ALA A 114 10.03 -8.02 -1.22
CA ALA A 114 11.37 -8.23 -0.69
C ALA A 114 11.44 -8.10 0.84
N ALA A 115 10.48 -7.42 1.45
CA ALA A 115 10.33 -7.32 2.90
C ALA A 115 9.70 -8.58 3.55
N MET A 116 9.08 -9.49 2.77
CA MET A 116 8.45 -10.69 3.31
C MET A 116 9.48 -11.64 3.95
N PRO A 117 10.60 -12.04 3.29
CA PRO A 117 11.53 -13.00 3.88
C PRO A 117 12.11 -12.59 5.24
N PRO A 118 12.57 -11.34 5.46
CA PRO A 118 12.99 -10.88 6.79
C PRO A 118 11.87 -10.96 7.83
N MET A 119 10.63 -10.64 7.44
CA MET A 119 9.47 -10.69 8.33
C MET A 119 9.15 -12.13 8.76
N TYR A 120 9.17 -13.09 7.84
CA TYR A 120 9.00 -14.52 8.17
C TYR A 120 10.16 -15.05 9.01
N HIS A 121 11.39 -14.63 8.75
CA HIS A 121 12.53 -15.02 9.57
C HIS A 121 12.36 -14.60 11.04
N LEU A 122 11.91 -13.37 11.28
CA LEU A 122 11.58 -12.89 12.62
C LEU A 122 10.36 -13.60 13.22
N MET A 123 9.36 -13.93 12.41
CA MET A 123 8.22 -14.70 12.89
C MET A 123 8.67 -16.09 13.37
N TYR A 124 9.49 -16.80 12.58
CA TYR A 124 10.01 -18.10 12.96
C TYR A 124 10.88 -18.07 14.21
N SER A 125 11.63 -17.00 14.46
CA SER A 125 12.44 -16.89 15.69
C SER A 125 11.59 -16.68 16.95
N VAL A 126 10.36 -16.20 16.82
CA VAL A 126 9.43 -15.97 17.94
C VAL A 126 8.51 -17.17 18.17
N VAL A 127 8.22 -17.95 17.12
CA VAL A 127 7.42 -19.19 17.19
C VAL A 127 8.16 -20.21 18.07
N GLY A 128 7.61 -20.49 19.25
CA GLY A 128 8.19 -21.40 20.24
C GLY A 128 8.61 -20.71 21.55
N THR A 129 8.59 -19.37 21.61
CA THR A 129 8.79 -18.65 22.87
C THR A 129 7.57 -18.79 23.79
N GLU A 130 7.81 -18.75 25.10
CA GLU A 130 6.74 -18.81 26.10
C GLU A 130 5.77 -17.63 25.96
N ALA A 131 6.27 -16.46 25.57
CA ALA A 131 5.46 -15.28 25.27
C ALA A 131 4.50 -15.51 24.10
N TYR A 132 4.96 -16.20 23.04
CA TYR A 132 4.11 -16.55 21.90
C TYR A 132 3.04 -17.56 22.30
N ALA A 133 3.37 -18.58 23.09
CA ALA A 133 2.41 -19.58 23.57
C ALA A 133 1.26 -18.95 24.39
N ARG A 134 1.56 -17.91 25.17
CA ARG A 134 0.57 -17.18 26.00
C ARG A 134 -0.48 -16.40 25.19
N LEU A 135 -0.24 -16.13 23.90
CA LEU A 135 -1.22 -15.43 23.04
C LEU A 135 -2.47 -16.28 22.76
N GLY A 136 -2.35 -17.61 22.88
CA GLY A 136 -3.41 -18.55 22.56
C GLY A 136 -3.55 -18.85 21.06
N PRO A 137 -4.04 -20.05 20.70
CA PRO A 137 -4.02 -20.55 19.33
C PRO A 137 -4.84 -19.69 18.35
N THR A 138 -5.93 -19.08 18.82
CA THR A 138 -6.79 -18.23 17.97
C THR A 138 -6.05 -16.97 17.50
N VAL A 139 -5.31 -16.30 18.38
CA VAL A 139 -4.56 -15.09 18.05
C VAL A 139 -3.39 -15.43 17.13
N GLN A 140 -2.70 -16.53 17.42
CA GLN A 140 -1.63 -17.05 16.57
C GLN A 140 -2.12 -17.37 15.16
N ALA A 141 -3.23 -18.10 15.04
CA ALA A 141 -3.84 -18.47 13.76
C ALA A 141 -4.35 -17.23 13.01
N SER A 142 -4.98 -16.28 13.70
CA SER A 142 -5.46 -15.03 13.10
C SER A 142 -4.32 -14.22 12.52
N TRP A 143 -3.20 -14.12 13.25
CA TRP A 143 -2.00 -13.44 12.78
C TRP A 143 -1.43 -14.12 11.53
N ALA A 144 -1.16 -15.43 11.60
CA ALA A 144 -0.60 -16.19 10.48
C ALA A 144 -1.51 -16.14 9.22
N ALA A 145 -2.82 -16.33 9.40
CA ALA A 145 -3.78 -16.26 8.29
C ALA A 145 -3.82 -14.86 7.66
N SER A 146 -3.83 -13.79 8.47
CA SER A 146 -3.85 -12.42 7.96
C SER A 146 -2.60 -12.09 7.14
N CYS A 147 -1.43 -12.54 7.58
CA CYS A 147 -0.17 -12.36 6.85
C CYS A 147 -0.21 -13.10 5.51
N LEU A 148 -0.62 -14.37 5.50
CA LEU A 148 -0.73 -15.16 4.27
C LEU A 148 -1.68 -14.53 3.23
N VAL A 149 -2.85 -14.06 3.66
CA VAL A 149 -3.80 -13.40 2.75
C VAL A 149 -3.19 -12.14 2.14
N LEU A 150 -2.55 -11.30 2.96
CA LEU A 150 -1.89 -10.08 2.50
C LEU A 150 -0.74 -10.38 1.54
N ASP A 151 0.04 -11.44 1.80
CA ASP A 151 1.15 -11.82 0.93
C ASP A 151 0.68 -12.32 -0.42
N VAL A 152 -0.34 -13.17 -0.46
CA VAL A 152 -0.95 -13.64 -1.72
C VAL A 152 -1.48 -12.46 -2.54
N MET A 153 -2.15 -11.52 -1.86
CA MET A 153 -2.66 -10.30 -2.51
C MET A 153 -1.49 -9.46 -3.07
N ASN A 154 -0.46 -9.19 -2.27
CA ASN A 154 0.70 -8.39 -2.68
C ASN A 154 1.46 -9.07 -3.84
N ILE A 155 1.69 -10.38 -3.80
CA ILE A 155 2.37 -11.13 -4.88
C ILE A 155 1.55 -11.06 -6.17
N THR A 156 0.23 -11.24 -6.09
CA THR A 156 -0.63 -11.18 -7.27
C THR A 156 -0.63 -9.79 -7.89
N TRP A 157 -0.68 -8.74 -7.06
CA TRP A 157 -0.53 -7.36 -7.52
C TRP A 157 0.84 -7.13 -8.16
N MET A 158 1.93 -7.62 -7.56
CA MET A 158 3.27 -7.52 -8.13
C MET A 158 3.32 -8.11 -9.55
N VAL A 159 2.77 -9.30 -9.76
CA VAL A 159 2.72 -9.94 -11.08
C VAL A 159 1.93 -9.10 -12.08
N LYS A 160 0.77 -8.56 -11.69
CA LYS A 160 -0.05 -7.70 -12.56
C LYS A 160 0.68 -6.40 -12.93
N ILE A 161 1.27 -5.72 -11.94
CA ILE A 161 2.06 -4.50 -12.09
C ILE A 161 3.25 -4.75 -13.04
N SER A 162 4.01 -5.84 -12.82
CA SER A 162 5.13 -6.20 -13.69
C SER A 162 4.70 -6.47 -15.13
N ARG A 163 3.60 -7.19 -15.36
CA ARG A 163 3.08 -7.45 -16.70
C ARG A 163 2.70 -6.16 -17.43
N GLY A 164 2.02 -5.24 -16.74
CA GLY A 164 1.68 -3.92 -17.29
C GLY A 164 2.93 -3.12 -17.66
N CYS A 165 3.93 -3.09 -16.77
CA CYS A 165 5.21 -2.42 -17.01
C CYS A 165 5.97 -3.01 -18.22
N LEU A 166 6.09 -4.35 -18.28
CA LEU A 166 6.77 -5.05 -19.39
C LEU A 166 6.09 -4.79 -20.73
N LYS A 167 4.75 -4.79 -20.78
CA LYS A 167 3.99 -4.48 -22.00
C LYS A 167 4.27 -3.07 -22.52
N VAL A 168 4.37 -2.08 -21.63
CA VAL A 168 4.70 -0.71 -22.04
C VAL A 168 6.14 -0.61 -22.54
N LEU A 169 7.09 -1.25 -21.84
CA LEU A 169 8.48 -1.28 -22.26
C LEU A 169 8.66 -1.94 -23.64
N SER A 170 7.91 -3.00 -23.93
CA SER A 170 7.93 -3.63 -25.27
C SER A 170 7.37 -2.69 -26.34
N LEU A 171 6.25 -2.00 -26.09
CA LEU A 171 5.68 -1.05 -27.04
C LEU A 171 6.62 0.13 -27.33
N LEU A 172 7.29 0.65 -26.31
CA LEU A 172 8.30 1.71 -26.48
C LEU A 172 9.49 1.25 -27.32
N ARG A 173 9.91 0.00 -27.15
CA ARG A 173 10.99 -0.60 -27.95
C ARG A 173 10.59 -0.70 -29.41
N ASP A 174 9.37 -1.15 -29.70
CA ASP A 174 8.86 -1.33 -31.07
C ASP A 174 8.64 0.02 -31.78
N GLN A 175 8.15 1.03 -31.06
CA GLN A 175 8.06 2.42 -31.56
C GLN A 175 9.44 2.98 -31.91
N LYS A 176 10.43 2.78 -31.03
CA LYS A 176 11.81 3.25 -31.26
C LYS A 176 12.49 2.50 -32.42
N ALA A 177 12.16 1.23 -32.65
CA ALA A 177 12.65 0.46 -33.79
C ALA A 177 12.03 0.95 -35.11
N SER A 178 10.72 1.17 -35.13
CA SER A 178 9.98 1.66 -36.31
C SER A 178 10.41 3.07 -36.72
N GLY A 179 10.59 3.99 -35.77
CA GLY A 179 11.09 5.35 -36.06
C GLY A 179 12.52 5.36 -36.61
N ARG A 180 13.39 4.44 -36.18
CA ARG A 180 14.74 4.30 -36.75
C ARG A 180 14.72 3.77 -38.19
N LEU A 181 13.84 2.80 -38.48
CA LEU A 181 13.65 2.27 -39.83
C LEU A 181 13.12 3.33 -40.80
N GLN A 182 12.28 4.24 -40.34
CA GLN A 182 11.74 5.32 -41.16
C GLN A 182 12.82 6.38 -41.46
N ASN A 183 13.62 6.79 -40.47
CA ASN A 183 14.70 7.75 -40.68
C ASN A 183 15.83 7.20 -41.58
N GLY A 184 16.17 5.91 -41.49
CA GLY A 184 17.21 5.32 -42.34
C GLY A 184 16.80 5.04 -43.80
N LYS A 185 15.55 5.28 -44.18
CA LYS A 185 15.05 5.22 -45.58
C LYS A 185 15.02 6.58 -46.27
N LEU A 186 15.28 7.66 -45.53
CA LEU A 186 15.31 9.03 -46.02
C LEU A 186 16.72 9.50 -46.40
N ASP A 187 17.72 8.61 -46.28
CA ASP A 187 19.09 8.76 -46.75
C ASP A 187 19.33 7.84 -47.96
#